data_AF-A0A9Q3P956-F1
#
_entry.id   AF-A0A9Q3P956-F1
#
_cell.length_a   1.000
_cell.length_b   1.000
_cell.length_c   1.000
_cell.angle_alpha   90.00
_cell.angle_beta   90.00
_cell.angle_gamma   90.00
#
_symmetry.space_group_name_H-M   'P 1'
#
loop_
_entity.id
_entity.type
_entity.pdbx_description
1 polymer ?
#
loop_
_entity_poly.entity_id
_entity_poly.type
_entity_poly.pdbx_seq_one_letter_code
_entity_poly.pdbx_strand_id
1 'polypeptide(L)'
;MDTALFIWNRVISHTGLFKNIISDRDPKFTSALWTILHKALGTKLSFSTAYHPQTDGLAEIMIQTLEDMIRRFCAYGLESKNSDCFTHDWFTVTPALELAYKTSIHASKGKTPAMLKKGWNPKIPVDNLKKDLFDINPTASSFRLLLDKVSHNANQSMNDAFEYAKQKWDKIHKAPDFKVGD
;
A
#
# COMPACT_ATOMS: atom_id res chain seq x y z
N MET A 1 12.18 -10.93 24.18
CA MET A 1 12.19 -11.96 23.12
C MET A 1 11.20 -11.62 22.02
N ASP A 2 10.01 -11.13 22.38
CA ASP A 2 8.90 -10.82 21.46
C ASP A 2 9.25 -9.89 20.30
N THR A 3 10.02 -8.82 20.54
CA THR A 3 10.43 -7.90 19.46
C THR A 3 11.31 -8.60 18.42
N ALA A 4 12.25 -9.44 18.84
CA ALA A 4 13.12 -10.18 17.93
C ALA A 4 12.32 -11.23 17.13
N LEU A 5 11.40 -11.94 17.79
CA LEU A 5 10.50 -12.89 17.13
C LEU A 5 9.54 -12.20 16.15
N PHE A 6 9.06 -11.01 16.49
CA PHE A 6 8.23 -10.21 15.60
C PHE A 6 8.98 -9.85 14.32
N ILE A 7 10.20 -9.31 14.45
CA ILE A 7 11.05 -8.97 13.29
C ILE A 7 11.35 -10.21 12.45
N TRP A 8 11.66 -11.34 13.09
CA TRP A 8 11.88 -12.61 12.40
C TRP A 8 10.65 -13.05 11.58
N ASN A 9 9.49 -13.13 12.24
CA ASN A 9 8.26 -13.66 11.65
C ASN A 9 7.66 -12.74 10.59
N ARG A 10 7.80 -11.42 10.73
CA ARG A 10 7.14 -10.45 9.84
C ARG A 10 8.06 -9.87 8.78
N VAL A 11 9.35 -9.74 9.05
CA VAL A 11 10.29 -9.10 8.12
C VAL A 11 11.23 -10.14 7.52
N ILE A 12 12.09 -10.74 8.34
CA ILE A 12 13.21 -11.58 7.87
C ILE A 12 12.71 -12.81 7.11
N SER A 13 11.64 -13.47 7.57
CA SER A 13 11.05 -14.62 6.88
C SER A 13 10.55 -14.30 5.46
N HIS A 14 10.19 -13.04 5.18
CA HIS A 14 9.62 -12.61 3.90
C HIS A 14 10.65 -11.92 2.99
N THR A 15 11.68 -11.30 3.56
CA THR A 15 12.69 -10.52 2.82
C THR A 15 14.07 -11.16 2.80
N GLY A 16 14.36 -12.07 3.73
CA GLY A 16 15.73 -12.42 4.10
C GLY A 16 16.39 -11.32 4.95
N LEU A 17 17.64 -11.55 5.34
CA LEU A 17 18.46 -10.58 6.04
C LEU A 17 19.01 -9.53 5.07
N PHE A 18 18.95 -8.27 5.49
CA PHE A 18 19.56 -7.17 4.76
C PHE A 18 21.05 -7.07 5.09
N LYS A 19 21.86 -6.70 4.09
CA LYS A 19 23.28 -6.35 4.29
C LYS A 19 23.43 -5.03 5.04
N ASN A 20 22.60 -4.05 4.70
CA ASN A 20 22.57 -2.75 5.33
C ASN A 20 21.12 -2.30 5.50
N ILE A 21 20.78 -1.72 6.65
CA ILE A 21 19.50 -1.04 6.90
C ILE A 21 19.82 0.42 7.13
N ILE A 22 19.15 1.28 6.37
CA ILE A 22 19.19 2.73 6.60
C ILE A 22 17.90 3.12 7.32
N SER A 23 18.03 3.87 8.40
CA SER A 23 16.91 4.32 9.23
C SER A 23 17.16 5.74 9.74
N ASP A 24 16.10 6.43 10.15
CA ASP A 24 16.23 7.65 10.93
C ASP A 24 16.83 7.38 12.33
N ARG A 25 16.99 8.45 13.11
CA ARG A 25 17.54 8.40 14.46
C ARG A 25 16.47 8.22 15.55
N ASP A 26 15.30 7.64 15.23
CA ASP A 26 14.30 7.34 16.25
C ASP A 26 14.93 6.46 17.36
N PRO A 27 14.65 6.74 18.65
CA PRO A 27 15.16 5.96 19.79
C PRO A 27 14.96 4.44 19.66
N LYS A 28 13.91 3.98 18.96
CA LYS A 28 13.66 2.56 18.70
C LYS A 28 14.79 1.92 17.88
N PHE A 29 15.25 2.60 16.84
CA PHE A 29 16.30 2.13 15.93
C PHE A 29 17.71 2.42 16.44
N THR A 30 17.87 3.35 17.38
CA THR A 30 19.16 3.61 18.06
C THR A 30 19.30 2.87 19.39
N SER A 31 18.28 2.12 19.80
CA SER A 31 18.29 1.35 21.04
C SER A 31 19.39 0.29 21.08
N ALA A 32 19.84 -0.05 22.30
CA ALA A 32 20.82 -1.10 22.52
C ALA A 32 20.32 -2.45 22.01
N LEU A 33 19.04 -2.77 22.22
CA LEU A 33 18.42 -4.01 21.73
C LEU A 33 18.52 -4.11 20.21
N TRP A 34 18.08 -3.07 19.48
CA TRP A 34 18.10 -3.07 18.01
C TRP A 34 19.53 -3.17 17.46
N THR A 35 20.44 -2.39 18.02
CA THR A 35 21.85 -2.36 17.61
C THR A 35 22.54 -3.70 17.82
N ILE A 36 22.36 -4.31 19.00
CA ILE A 36 22.96 -5.61 19.34
C ILE A 36 22.34 -6.73 18.50
N LEU A 37 21.01 -6.72 18.31
CA LEU A 37 20.30 -7.70 17.49
C LEU A 37 20.84 -7.71 16.06
N HIS A 38 20.91 -6.55 15.40
CA HIS A 38 21.39 -6.47 14.02
C HIS A 38 22.90 -6.77 13.90
N LYS A 39 23.70 -6.43 14.91
CA LYS A 39 25.10 -6.85 14.98
C LYS A 39 25.24 -8.38 15.03
N ALA A 40 24.42 -9.06 15.84
CA ALA A 40 24.40 -10.52 15.92
C ALA A 40 23.94 -11.18 14.60
N LEU A 41 23.02 -10.53 13.89
CA LEU A 41 22.52 -10.99 12.59
C LEU A 41 23.45 -10.63 11.40
N GLY A 42 24.56 -9.91 11.63
CA GLY A 42 25.47 -9.48 10.58
C GLY A 42 24.94 -8.38 9.66
N THR A 43 23.87 -7.68 10.08
CA THR A 43 23.30 -6.56 9.34
C THR A 43 23.95 -5.25 9.78
N LYS A 44 24.48 -4.48 8.83
CA LYS A 44 24.97 -3.12 9.11
C LYS A 44 23.79 -2.17 9.33
N LEU A 45 23.88 -1.32 10.34
CA LEU A 45 22.94 -0.21 10.55
C LEU A 45 23.61 1.10 10.13
N SER A 46 22.91 1.87 9.32
CA SER A 46 23.26 3.22 8.90
C SER A 46 22.15 4.15 9.34
N PHE A 47 22.49 5.27 9.99
CA PHE A 47 21.49 6.25 10.40
C PHE A 47 21.55 7.48 9.51
N SER A 48 20.39 7.92 9.01
CA SER A 48 20.31 9.18 8.28
C SER A 48 20.70 10.35 9.20
N THR A 49 21.22 11.41 8.60
CA THR A 49 21.45 12.68 9.32
C THR A 49 20.18 13.51 9.26
N ALA A 50 19.95 14.37 10.25
CA ALA A 50 18.90 15.37 10.16
C ALA A 50 19.02 16.12 8.81
N TYR A 51 17.90 16.27 8.08
CA TYR A 51 17.84 16.88 6.75
C TYR A 51 18.50 16.09 5.60
N HIS A 52 18.30 14.77 5.52
CA HIS A 52 18.61 13.96 4.33
C HIS A 52 17.34 13.41 3.62
N PRO A 53 16.50 14.28 3.03
CA PRO A 53 15.25 13.87 2.37
C PRO A 53 15.45 12.90 1.19
N GLN A 54 16.65 12.82 0.62
CA GLN A 54 16.94 11.85 -0.45
C GLN A 54 17.10 10.41 0.04
N THR A 55 17.55 10.21 1.27
CA THR A 55 17.80 8.87 1.82
C THR A 55 16.52 8.26 2.40
N ASP A 56 15.73 9.04 3.13
CA ASP A 56 14.47 8.59 3.72
C ASP A 56 13.25 8.84 2.82
N GLY A 57 13.36 9.69 1.79
CA GLY A 57 12.23 10.08 0.95
C GLY A 57 11.52 8.93 0.24
N LEU A 58 12.22 7.85 -0.12
CA LEU A 58 11.55 6.67 -0.69
C LEU A 58 10.69 5.93 0.34
N ALA A 59 11.16 5.83 1.58
CA ALA A 59 10.40 5.24 2.66
C ALA A 59 9.22 6.14 3.05
N GLU A 60 9.43 7.46 3.12
CA GLU A 60 8.38 8.45 3.39
C GLU A 60 7.27 8.42 2.33
N ILE A 61 7.61 8.41 1.05
CA ILE A 61 6.63 8.31 -0.06
C ILE A 61 5.84 7.00 0.04
N MET A 62 6.52 5.90 0.35
CA MET A 62 5.86 4.61 0.55
C MET A 62 4.89 4.66 1.73
N ILE A 63 5.34 5.17 2.88
CA ILE A 63 4.52 5.29 4.10
C ILE A 63 3.30 6.17 3.83
N GLN A 64 3.49 7.33 3.21
CA GLN A 64 2.39 8.23 2.85
C GLN A 64 1.37 7.55 1.93
N THR A 65 1.84 6.77 0.94
CA THR A 65 0.94 6.00 0.06
C THR A 65 0.14 4.98 0.86
N LEU A 66 0.77 4.25 1.77
CA LEU A 66 0.11 3.24 2.62
C LEU A 66 -0.87 3.89 3.60
N GLU A 67 -0.52 5.02 4.20
CA GLU A 67 -1.41 5.80 5.08
C GLU A 67 -2.66 6.27 4.33
N ASP A 68 -2.50 6.77 3.10
CA ASP A 68 -3.64 7.17 2.27
C ASP A 68 -4.52 5.98 1.89
N MET A 69 -3.94 4.82 1.59
CA MET A 69 -4.69 3.58 1.35
C MET A 69 -5.50 3.16 2.59
N ILE A 70 -4.88 3.20 3.78
CA ILE A 70 -5.55 2.90 5.06
C ILE A 70 -6.65 3.92 5.33
N ARG A 71 -6.39 5.22 5.16
CA ARG A 71 -7.37 6.28 5.43
C ARG A 71 -8.60 6.13 4.55
N ARG A 72 -8.41 5.86 3.25
CA ARG A 72 -9.52 5.57 2.32
C ARG A 72 -10.30 4.34 2.76
N PHE A 73 -9.60 3.27 3.13
CA PHE A 73 -10.26 2.07 3.60
C PHE A 73 -11.10 2.32 4.87
N CYS A 74 -10.54 2.99 5.88
CA CYS A 74 -11.24 3.32 7.12
C CYS A 74 -12.43 4.27 6.89
N ALA A 75 -12.37 5.13 5.87
CA ALA A 75 -13.46 6.04 5.49
C ALA A 75 -14.59 5.35 4.69
N TYR A 76 -14.28 4.33 3.89
CA TYR A 76 -15.22 3.64 2.99
C TYR A 76 -15.47 2.17 3.36
N GLY A 77 -15.31 1.80 4.64
CA GLY A 77 -15.16 0.44 5.15
C GLY A 77 -16.03 -0.67 4.52
N LEU A 78 -15.59 -1.92 4.70
CA LEU A 78 -16.24 -3.12 4.15
C LEU A 78 -17.65 -3.38 4.69
N GLU A 79 -18.01 -2.80 5.84
CA GLU A 79 -19.34 -2.93 6.45
C GLU A 79 -20.07 -1.58 6.46
N SER A 80 -21.18 -1.50 5.72
CA SER A 80 -22.24 -0.54 6.02
C SER A 80 -23.00 -1.08 7.22
N LYS A 81 -22.49 -0.83 8.42
CA LYS A 81 -23.32 -0.89 9.63
C LYS A 81 -23.88 0.50 9.84
N ASN A 82 -25.17 0.62 9.56
CA ASN A 82 -26.10 1.64 10.03
C ASN A 82 -25.44 2.94 10.50
N SER A 83 -25.47 3.96 9.63
CA SER A 83 -25.27 5.39 9.97
C SER A 83 -24.10 5.68 10.93
N ASP A 84 -22.99 6.14 10.36
CA ASP A 84 -21.78 6.65 11.03
C ASP A 84 -20.88 5.56 11.64
N CYS A 85 -20.24 4.74 10.80
CA CYS A 85 -19.25 3.78 11.26
C CYS A 85 -17.94 3.88 10.46
N PHE A 86 -16.94 4.55 11.03
CA PHE A 86 -15.53 4.32 10.67
C PHE A 86 -15.10 2.99 11.28
N THR A 87 -14.78 1.98 10.47
CA THR A 87 -14.06 0.81 10.99
C THR A 87 -12.60 1.21 11.21
N HIS A 88 -12.22 1.45 12.46
CA HIS A 88 -10.83 1.77 12.85
C HIS A 88 -9.89 0.54 12.88
N ASP A 89 -10.38 -0.64 12.48
CA ASP A 89 -9.59 -1.86 12.42
C ASP A 89 -8.77 -1.91 11.12
N TRP A 90 -7.73 -1.07 11.07
CA TRP A 90 -6.76 -1.07 9.98
C TRP A 90 -5.87 -2.32 9.99
N PHE A 91 -5.76 -3.01 11.12
CA PHE A 91 -4.89 -4.17 11.28
C PHE A 91 -5.40 -5.37 10.47
N THR A 92 -6.71 -5.66 10.52
CA THR A 92 -7.28 -6.79 9.77
C THR A 92 -7.18 -6.62 8.26
N VAL A 93 -7.10 -5.39 7.77
CA VAL A 93 -7.06 -5.09 6.32
C VAL A 93 -5.65 -4.85 5.79
N THR A 94 -4.66 -4.73 6.68
CA THR A 94 -3.25 -4.56 6.33
C THR A 94 -2.76 -5.59 5.31
N PRO A 95 -3.07 -6.90 5.43
CA PRO A 95 -2.64 -7.89 4.43
C PRO A 95 -3.21 -7.64 3.02
N ALA A 96 -4.46 -7.18 2.94
CA ALA A 96 -5.10 -6.86 1.66
C ALA A 96 -4.50 -5.60 1.03
N LEU A 97 -4.23 -4.57 1.84
CA LEU A 97 -3.57 -3.34 1.38
C LEU A 97 -2.13 -3.60 0.95
N GLU A 98 -1.39 -4.43 1.67
CA GLU A 98 -0.04 -4.83 1.30
C GLU A 98 -0.01 -5.59 -0.04
N LEU A 99 -0.98 -6.48 -0.27
CA LEU A 99 -1.14 -7.17 -1.55
C LEU A 99 -1.44 -6.16 -2.67
N ALA A 100 -2.42 -5.27 -2.46
CA ALA A 100 -2.77 -4.24 -3.43
C ALA A 100 -1.55 -3.36 -3.80
N TYR A 101 -0.82 -2.87 -2.80
CA TYR A 101 0.40 -2.07 -3.01
C TYR A 101 1.44 -2.84 -3.84
N LYS A 102 1.67 -4.13 -3.53
CA LYS A 102 2.65 -4.96 -4.25
C LYS A 102 2.26 -5.22 -5.71
N THR A 103 0.96 -5.21 -6.03
CA THR A 103 0.43 -5.52 -7.37
C THR A 103 0.05 -4.28 -8.19
N SER A 104 -0.03 -3.10 -7.58
CA SER A 104 -0.28 -1.86 -8.29
C SER A 104 0.97 -1.36 -9.02
N ILE A 105 0.76 -0.75 -10.19
CA ILE A 105 1.85 -0.15 -10.97
C ILE A 105 2.23 1.19 -10.33
N HIS A 106 3.51 1.38 -10.04
CA HIS A 106 4.02 2.64 -9.52
C HIS A 106 4.39 3.58 -10.66
N ALA A 107 3.83 4.80 -10.65
CA ALA A 107 4.03 5.81 -11.70
C ALA A 107 5.51 6.11 -11.98
N SER A 108 6.36 6.10 -10.95
CA SER A 108 7.80 6.37 -11.10
C SER A 108 8.59 5.27 -11.82
N LYS A 109 8.07 4.03 -11.89
CA LYS A 109 8.82 2.86 -12.37
C LYS A 109 8.11 2.08 -13.48
N GLY A 110 6.83 2.35 -13.74
CA GLY A 110 6.02 1.64 -14.75
C GLY A 110 5.86 0.14 -14.50
N LYS A 111 6.29 -0.35 -13.33
CA LYS A 111 6.24 -1.76 -12.91
C LYS A 111 5.72 -1.85 -11.48
N THR A 112 5.20 -3.03 -11.15
CA THR A 112 4.74 -3.35 -9.80
C THR A 112 5.91 -3.70 -8.88
N PRO A 113 5.82 -3.45 -7.56
CA PRO A 113 6.84 -3.87 -6.61
C PRO A 113 7.07 -5.39 -6.61
N ALA A 114 6.02 -6.20 -6.78
CA ALA A 114 6.14 -7.66 -6.84
C ALA A 114 7.00 -8.12 -8.04
N MET A 115 6.77 -7.55 -9.21
CA MET A 115 7.57 -7.83 -10.41
C MET A 115 9.03 -7.44 -10.20
N LEU A 116 9.30 -6.27 -9.61
CA LEU A 116 10.67 -5.81 -9.37
C LEU A 116 11.41 -6.65 -8.32
N LYS A 117 10.73 -7.09 -7.27
CA LYS A 117 11.33 -7.83 -6.15
C LYS A 117 11.44 -9.33 -6.41
N LYS A 118 10.41 -9.94 -7.01
CA LYS A 118 10.27 -11.39 -7.15
C LYS A 118 10.28 -11.87 -8.61
N GLY A 119 10.17 -10.98 -9.59
CA GLY A 119 10.12 -11.34 -11.00
C GLY A 119 8.75 -11.81 -11.50
N TRP A 120 7.70 -11.77 -10.67
CA TRP A 120 6.35 -12.15 -11.05
C TRP A 120 5.30 -11.35 -10.27
N ASN A 121 4.11 -11.23 -10.86
CA ASN A 121 2.94 -10.66 -10.20
C ASN A 121 2.03 -11.78 -9.69
N PRO A 122 1.67 -11.78 -8.39
CA PRO A 122 0.65 -12.68 -7.91
C PRO A 122 -0.69 -12.34 -8.54
N LYS A 123 -1.43 -13.39 -8.89
CA LYS A 123 -2.84 -13.25 -9.26
C LYS A 123 -3.63 -12.87 -8.01
N ILE A 124 -4.45 -11.83 -8.10
CA ILE A 124 -5.30 -11.37 -7.01
C ILE A 124 -6.73 -11.91 -7.18
N PRO A 125 -7.55 -11.96 -6.10
CA PRO A 125 -8.88 -12.57 -6.17
C PRO A 125 -9.78 -12.00 -7.28
N VAL A 126 -9.69 -10.69 -7.54
CA VAL A 126 -10.46 -10.02 -8.59
C VAL A 126 -10.09 -10.47 -10.02
N ASP A 127 -8.88 -10.99 -10.23
CA ASP A 127 -8.42 -11.44 -11.55
C ASP A 127 -9.08 -12.76 -11.99
N ASN A 128 -9.55 -13.58 -11.04
CA ASN A 128 -10.04 -14.93 -11.31
C ASN A 128 -11.39 -15.23 -10.65
N LEU A 129 -12.17 -14.19 -10.33
CA LEU A 129 -13.46 -14.35 -9.69
C LEU A 129 -14.42 -15.07 -10.65
N LYS A 130 -14.70 -16.35 -10.38
CA LYS A 130 -15.66 -17.13 -11.16
C LYS A 130 -17.07 -16.73 -10.78
N LYS A 131 -17.82 -16.23 -11.77
CA LYS A 131 -19.23 -15.81 -11.61
C LYS A 131 -20.20 -17.00 -11.56
N ASP A 132 -19.81 -18.11 -12.19
CA ASP A 132 -20.66 -19.29 -12.37
C ASP A 132 -20.40 -20.40 -11.33
N LEU A 133 -20.04 -20.02 -10.10
CA LEU A 133 -19.92 -20.98 -9.01
C LEU A 133 -21.30 -21.26 -8.44
N PHE A 134 -21.89 -22.40 -8.83
CA PHE A 134 -23.12 -22.92 -8.23
C PHE A 134 -22.86 -23.26 -6.76
N ASP A 135 -23.68 -22.70 -5.87
CA ASP A 135 -23.51 -22.62 -4.42
C ASP A 135 -23.06 -23.93 -3.76
N ILE A 136 -21.92 -23.90 -3.07
CA ILE A 136 -21.48 -24.99 -2.18
C ILE A 136 -21.33 -24.49 -0.73
N ASN A 137 -21.16 -23.17 -0.49
CA ASN A 137 -20.96 -22.66 0.87
C ASN A 137 -21.37 -21.18 1.04
N PRO A 138 -22.22 -20.83 2.05
CA PRO A 138 -22.71 -19.47 2.25
C PRO A 138 -21.59 -18.46 2.54
N THR A 139 -20.54 -18.85 3.26
CA THR A 139 -19.38 -17.97 3.55
C THR A 139 -18.62 -17.62 2.28
N ALA A 140 -18.38 -18.60 1.40
CA ALA A 140 -17.72 -18.36 0.12
C ALA A 140 -18.54 -17.41 -0.77
N SER A 141 -19.87 -17.57 -0.79
CA SER A 141 -20.79 -16.70 -1.53
C SER A 141 -20.80 -15.28 -0.95
N SER A 142 -20.85 -15.11 0.38
CA SER A 142 -20.73 -13.79 1.03
C SER A 142 -19.40 -13.11 0.74
N PHE A 143 -18.28 -13.85 0.77
CA PHE A 143 -16.96 -13.31 0.46
C PHE A 143 -16.84 -12.88 -1.01
N ARG A 144 -17.41 -13.65 -1.95
CA ARG A 144 -17.48 -13.26 -3.37
C ARG A 144 -18.26 -11.95 -3.54
N LEU A 145 -19.45 -11.86 -2.95
CA LEU A 145 -20.28 -10.64 -3.02
C LEU A 145 -19.56 -9.43 -2.42
N LEU A 146 -18.83 -9.63 -1.33
CA LEU A 146 -17.99 -8.60 -0.74
C LEU A 146 -16.93 -8.10 -1.74
N LEU A 147 -16.18 -9.01 -2.38
CA LEU A 147 -15.16 -8.65 -3.37
C LEU A 147 -15.74 -7.91 -4.58
N ASP A 148 -16.90 -8.36 -5.08
CA ASP A 148 -17.62 -7.69 -6.17
C ASP A 148 -18.01 -6.25 -5.79
N LYS A 149 -18.58 -6.07 -4.59
CA LYS A 149 -18.98 -4.74 -4.08
C LYS A 149 -17.78 -3.82 -3.89
N VAL A 150 -16.69 -4.34 -3.33
CA VAL A 150 -15.44 -3.58 -3.13
C VAL A 150 -14.86 -3.14 -4.47
N SER A 151 -14.80 -4.05 -5.45
CA SER A 151 -14.28 -3.73 -6.78
C SER A 151 -15.13 -2.66 -7.46
N HIS A 152 -16.46 -2.74 -7.34
CA HIS A 152 -17.36 -1.74 -7.88
C HIS A 152 -17.13 -0.35 -7.24
N ASN A 153 -17.11 -0.29 -5.91
CA ASN A 153 -16.89 0.96 -5.17
C ASN A 153 -15.52 1.58 -5.46
N ALA A 154 -14.47 0.74 -5.58
CA ALA A 154 -13.14 1.20 -5.92
C ALA A 154 -13.08 1.80 -7.32
N ASN A 155 -13.70 1.15 -8.32
CA ASN A 155 -13.79 1.67 -9.68
C ASN A 155 -14.57 2.99 -9.75
N GLN A 156 -15.70 3.08 -9.03
CA GLN A 156 -16.47 4.32 -8.93
C GLN A 156 -15.63 5.45 -8.31
N SER A 157 -15.00 5.19 -7.17
CA SER A 157 -14.14 6.17 -6.50
C SER A 157 -12.97 6.63 -7.38
N MET A 158 -12.43 5.72 -8.19
CA MET A 158 -11.36 6.04 -9.13
C MET A 158 -11.87 6.92 -10.28
N ASN A 159 -13.05 6.63 -10.83
CA ASN A 159 -13.71 7.46 -11.83
C ASN A 159 -14.05 8.85 -11.29
N ASP A 160 -14.61 8.95 -10.08
CA ASP A 160 -14.93 10.22 -9.44
C ASP A 160 -13.67 11.07 -9.22
N ALA A 161 -12.56 10.43 -8.82
CA ALA A 161 -11.27 11.10 -8.68
C ALA A 161 -10.70 11.59 -10.02
N PHE A 162 -10.83 10.81 -11.09
CA PHE A 162 -10.44 11.23 -12.44
C PHE A 162 -11.28 12.42 -12.93
N GLU A 163 -12.61 12.36 -12.77
CA GLU A 163 -13.52 13.44 -13.14
C GLU A 163 -13.23 14.73 -12.35
N TYR A 164 -13.00 14.62 -11.03
CA TYR A 164 -12.60 15.74 -10.21
C TYR A 164 -11.28 16.37 -10.68
N ALA A 165 -10.28 15.54 -10.97
CA ALA A 165 -8.98 16.00 -11.46
C ALA A 165 -9.09 16.71 -12.82
N LYS A 166 -9.91 16.16 -13.74
CA LYS A 166 -10.21 16.74 -15.04
C LYS A 166 -10.89 18.11 -14.90
N GLN A 167 -11.96 18.19 -14.12
CA GLN A 167 -12.67 19.45 -13.88
C GLN A 167 -11.76 20.52 -13.26
N LYS A 168 -10.87 20.13 -12.36
CA LYS A 168 -9.88 21.04 -11.77
C LYS A 168 -8.86 21.50 -12.81
N TRP A 169 -8.38 20.61 -13.67
CA TRP A 169 -7.45 20.94 -14.74
C TRP A 169 -8.08 21.89 -15.77
N ASP A 170 -9.30 21.60 -16.22
CA ASP A 170 -10.08 22.42 -17.17
C ASP A 170 -10.36 23.84 -16.64
N LYS A 171 -10.57 23.99 -15.32
CA LYS A 171 -10.75 25.30 -14.67
C LYS A 171 -9.46 26.13 -14.63
N ILE A 172 -8.30 25.47 -14.50
CA ILE A 172 -7.00 26.13 -14.37
C ILE A 172 -6.36 26.38 -15.74
N HIS A 173 -6.64 25.53 -16.74
CA HIS A 173 -6.05 25.60 -18.07
C HIS A 173 -7.13 25.91 -19.12
N LYS A 174 -7.18 27.17 -19.58
CA LYS A 174 -7.88 27.50 -20.84
C LYS A 174 -6.97 27.18 -22.01
N ALA A 175 -7.53 26.55 -23.05
CA ALA A 175 -6.80 26.33 -24.29
C ALA A 175 -6.28 27.68 -24.84
N PRO A 176 -5.03 27.76 -25.33
CA PRO A 176 -4.53 28.98 -25.95
C PRO A 176 -5.38 29.31 -27.18
N ASP A 177 -5.72 30.58 -27.36
CA ASP A 177 -6.43 31.06 -28.54
C ASP A 177 -5.42 31.19 -29.68
N PHE A 178 -5.30 30.13 -30.50
CA PHE A 178 -4.41 30.16 -31.66
C PHE A 178 -5.12 30.80 -32.85
N LYS A 179 -4.59 31.92 -33.34
CA LYS A 179 -4.94 32.42 -34.68
C LYS A 179 -4.06 31.73 -35.71
N VAL A 180 -4.68 31.23 -36.78
CA VAL A 180 -3.96 30.65 -37.91
C VAL A 180 -3.16 31.76 -38.58
N GLY A 181 -1.83 31.75 -38.43
CA GLY A 181 -0.93 32.72 -39.06
C GLY A 181 0.29 33.19 -38.26
N ASP A 182 0.47 32.77 -37.00
CA ASP A 182 1.75 32.89 -36.26
C ASP A 182 2.69 31.69 -36.50
#